data_AF-A0A3P3EPZ2-F1
#
_entry.id   AF-A0A3P3EPZ2-F1
#
_cell.length_a   1.000
_cell.length_b   1.000
_cell.length_c   1.000
_cell.angle_alpha   90.00
_cell.angle_beta   90.00
_cell.angle_gamma   90.00
#
_symmetry.space_group_name_H-M   'P 1'
#
loop_
_entity.id
_entity.type
_entity.pdbx_description
1 polymer ?
#
loop_
_entity_poly.entity_id
_entity_poly.type
_entity_poly.pdbx_seq_one_letter_code
_entity_poly.pdbx_strand_id
1 'polypeptide(L)'
;MAENKNQHFVPRVHLTPFSVCADGKAIHLFNLDRNKAIFDAPVKNQCSRDYFYGQDAVLEDAIQAVEGYYGRCVADLRKSGAVINESHATVLRRFAYLQHVRTEAAARRSAELVFAATTASGPGFEQPTFNEAVKAAVIAAMRHYANTMTVVDDLKVRVVRNLTSVPFLTSDDPAVLANRWYQQRAQDRSYGISSAGALLFLPLTPTLLAIFLDGDVYQAEHAGGWINVSSPVDIHACNHHQVLNCAANLYFGDRSSGSDVQAMAAAVAQLRPPNRFNVVVAVPNGGTETHTRYALVEEKDLSEHDEVLVHVKAVRPVPPQWPSFLKFRHKPVIFTNDTGAGFRRRTTATSRLWSSPPWRKVRG
;
A
#
# COMPACT_ATOMS: atom_id res chain seq x y z
N MET A 1 2.22 -8.16 30.25
CA MET A 1 1.43 -6.97 29.86
C MET A 1 2.27 -6.18 28.89
N ALA A 2 1.73 -5.65 27.79
CA ALA A 2 2.50 -4.76 26.92
C ALA A 2 3.02 -3.57 27.74
N GLU A 3 4.32 -3.33 27.70
CA GLU A 3 4.98 -2.26 28.46
C GLU A 3 4.73 -0.89 27.81
N ASN A 4 4.51 -0.84 26.49
CA ASN A 4 4.32 0.41 25.76
C ASN A 4 2.86 0.67 25.42
N LYS A 5 2.29 1.67 26.13
CA LYS A 5 0.97 2.21 25.81
C LYS A 5 0.93 2.83 24.40
N ASN A 6 1.94 3.61 24.02
CA ASN A 6 1.97 4.33 22.74
C ASN A 6 2.60 3.47 21.63
N GLN A 7 1.78 2.92 20.75
CA GLN A 7 2.21 2.00 19.70
C GLN A 7 2.16 2.67 18.32
N HIS A 8 3.27 2.61 17.60
CA HIS A 8 3.41 3.22 16.27
C HIS A 8 2.97 2.26 15.15
N PHE A 9 2.08 2.71 14.28
CA PHE A 9 1.70 1.95 13.07
C PHE A 9 2.62 2.24 11.88
N VAL A 10 3.17 3.46 11.82
CA VAL A 10 4.40 3.77 11.05
C VAL A 10 5.52 4.03 12.06
N PRO A 11 6.58 3.23 12.08
CA PRO A 11 7.53 3.26 13.18
C PRO A 11 8.44 4.47 13.13
N ARG A 12 8.89 4.92 14.31
CA ARG A 12 9.79 6.07 14.45
C ARG A 12 11.07 5.89 13.64
N VAL A 13 11.61 4.67 13.58
CA VAL A 13 12.82 4.37 12.80
C VAL A 13 12.65 4.66 11.30
N HIS A 14 11.42 4.60 10.77
CA HIS A 14 11.10 5.00 9.40
C HIS A 14 10.92 6.52 9.26
N LEU A 15 10.36 7.20 10.26
CA LEU A 15 10.17 8.65 10.24
C LEU A 15 11.47 9.43 10.49
N THR A 16 12.41 8.88 11.27
CA THR A 16 13.66 9.55 11.66
C THR A 16 14.46 10.10 10.48
N PRO A 17 14.69 9.39 9.37
CA PRO A 17 15.39 9.96 8.22
C PRO A 17 14.70 11.17 7.56
N PHE A 18 13.39 11.35 7.77
CA PHE A 18 12.60 12.46 7.26
C PHE A 18 12.41 13.59 8.29
N SER A 19 12.89 13.40 9.52
CA SER A 19 12.79 14.41 10.57
C SER A 19 13.76 15.58 10.32
N VAL A 20 13.52 16.70 10.99
CA VAL A 20 14.47 17.82 11.10
C VAL A 20 15.82 17.26 11.56
N CYS A 21 16.90 17.67 10.87
CA CYS A 21 18.27 17.17 11.07
C CYS A 21 18.44 15.62 11.03
N ALA A 22 17.43 14.87 10.61
CA ALA A 22 17.34 13.41 10.68
C ALA A 22 17.63 12.80 12.08
N ASP A 23 17.31 13.51 13.17
CA ASP A 23 17.59 13.09 14.55
C ASP A 23 16.42 12.42 15.28
N GLY A 24 15.24 12.36 14.66
CA GLY A 24 14.05 11.69 15.18
C GLY A 24 13.32 12.41 16.32
N LYS A 25 13.58 13.72 16.55
CA LYS A 25 12.88 14.52 17.56
C LYS A 25 11.67 15.26 16.99
N ALA A 26 11.89 16.06 15.95
CA ALA A 26 10.90 16.94 15.36
C ALA A 26 10.78 16.68 13.85
N ILE A 27 9.57 16.72 13.30
CA ILE A 27 9.30 16.50 11.88
C ILE A 27 8.27 17.50 11.41
N HIS A 28 8.39 17.95 10.16
CA HIS A 28 7.36 18.77 9.54
C HIS A 28 6.32 17.85 8.90
N LEU A 29 5.08 18.28 8.91
CA LEU A 29 4.02 17.57 8.21
C LEU A 29 3.10 18.53 7.47
N PHE A 30 2.57 18.07 6.36
CA PHE A 30 1.49 18.73 5.65
C PHE A 30 0.24 17.87 5.78
N ASN A 31 -0.78 18.43 6.44
CA ASN A 31 -2.06 17.76 6.60
C ASN A 31 -2.97 18.11 5.42
N LEU A 32 -3.35 17.10 4.63
CA LEU A 32 -4.17 17.24 3.43
C LEU A 32 -5.56 17.75 3.77
N ASP A 33 -6.21 17.19 4.78
CA ASP A 33 -7.59 17.51 5.14
C ASP A 33 -7.75 18.97 5.58
N ARG A 34 -6.75 19.49 6.31
CA ARG A 34 -6.70 20.88 6.78
C ARG A 34 -6.01 21.81 5.78
N ASN A 35 -5.45 21.29 4.69
CA ASN A 35 -4.62 22.02 3.73
C ASN A 35 -3.56 22.90 4.42
N LYS A 36 -2.84 22.33 5.41
CA LYS A 36 -2.00 23.11 6.33
C LYS A 36 -0.67 22.42 6.64
N ALA A 37 0.42 23.19 6.53
CA ALA A 37 1.73 22.81 7.04
C ALA A 37 1.82 23.01 8.57
N ILE A 38 2.41 22.04 9.26
CA ILE A 38 2.70 22.04 10.70
C ILE A 38 4.19 21.74 10.85
N PHE A 39 4.90 22.64 11.52
CA PHE A 39 6.34 22.54 11.73
C PHE A 39 6.64 21.98 13.12
N ASP A 40 7.84 21.39 13.23
CA ASP A 40 8.41 20.86 14.47
C ASP A 40 7.48 19.95 15.31
N ALA A 41 6.64 19.16 14.64
CA ALA A 41 5.78 18.21 15.32
C ALA A 41 6.63 17.11 15.98
N PRO A 42 6.37 16.75 17.26
CA PRO A 42 7.14 15.70 17.92
C PRO A 42 6.95 14.35 17.23
N VAL A 43 8.04 13.74 16.76
CA VAL A 43 8.04 12.43 16.05
C VAL A 43 7.41 11.34 16.92
N LYS A 44 7.63 11.38 18.24
CA LYS A 44 7.05 10.43 19.21
C LYS A 44 5.52 10.39 19.22
N ASN A 45 4.86 11.45 18.76
CA ASN A 45 3.40 11.56 18.71
C ASN A 45 2.84 11.34 17.30
N GLN A 46 3.70 11.02 16.32
CA GLN A 46 3.27 10.79 14.94
C GLN A 46 3.01 9.31 14.69
N CYS A 47 2.02 9.03 13.83
CA CYS A 47 1.67 7.68 13.38
C CYS A 47 1.56 6.66 14.52
N SER A 48 0.91 7.03 15.62
CA SER A 48 0.79 6.21 16.82
C SER A 48 -0.59 6.32 17.48
N ARG A 49 -0.97 5.28 18.22
CA ARG A 49 -2.18 5.19 19.01
C ARG A 49 -1.92 4.38 20.27
N ASP A 50 -2.74 4.65 21.29
CA ASP A 50 -2.75 3.83 22.50
C ASP A 50 -3.18 2.39 22.16
N TYR A 51 -2.31 1.41 22.47
CA TYR A 51 -2.53 -0.03 22.27
C TYR A 51 -3.04 -0.39 20.88
N PHE A 52 -2.49 0.23 19.83
CA PHE A 52 -2.90 0.06 18.43
C PHE A 52 -3.12 -1.40 18.01
N TYR A 53 -2.21 -2.31 18.37
CA TYR A 53 -2.30 -3.75 18.07
C TYR A 53 -2.55 -4.61 19.33
N GLY A 54 -3.03 -4.00 20.41
CA GLY A 54 -3.36 -4.67 21.67
C GLY A 54 -2.19 -4.73 22.66
N GLN A 55 -2.32 -5.60 23.66
CA GLN A 55 -1.41 -5.70 24.81
C GLN A 55 -0.54 -6.97 24.81
N ASP A 56 -0.44 -7.63 23.67
CA ASP A 56 0.34 -8.86 23.50
C ASP A 56 1.83 -8.53 23.32
N ALA A 57 2.65 -8.91 24.32
CA ALA A 57 4.08 -8.67 24.33
C ALA A 57 4.80 -9.44 23.21
N VAL A 58 4.34 -10.64 22.85
CA VAL A 58 4.98 -11.44 21.78
C VAL A 58 4.81 -10.75 20.43
N LEU A 59 3.64 -10.17 20.19
CA LEU A 59 3.36 -9.40 18.98
C LEU A 59 4.22 -8.14 18.94
N GLU A 60 4.35 -7.44 20.06
CA GLU A 60 5.19 -6.25 20.18
C GLU A 60 6.66 -6.56 19.88
N ASP A 61 7.23 -7.61 20.49
CA ASP A 61 8.61 -8.04 20.26
C ASP A 61 8.86 -8.41 18.79
N ALA A 62 7.92 -9.13 18.18
CA ALA A 62 8.00 -9.51 16.77
C ALA A 62 8.00 -8.27 15.85
N ILE A 63 7.18 -7.27 16.16
CA ILE A 63 7.14 -5.99 15.43
C ILE A 63 8.48 -5.25 15.60
N GLN A 64 8.95 -5.09 16.83
CA GLN A 64 10.20 -4.39 17.13
C GLN A 64 11.39 -5.06 16.44
N ALA A 65 11.41 -6.39 16.34
CA ALA A 65 12.44 -7.11 15.61
C ALA A 65 12.47 -6.72 14.12
N VAL A 66 11.33 -6.74 13.43
CA VAL A 66 11.22 -6.36 12.01
C VAL A 66 11.66 -4.89 11.81
N GLU A 67 11.24 -4.00 12.70
CA GLU A 67 11.62 -2.58 12.67
C GLU A 67 13.12 -2.36 12.90
N GLY A 68 13.72 -3.12 13.81
CA GLY A 68 15.16 -3.08 14.08
C GLY A 68 15.99 -3.55 12.87
N TYR A 69 15.58 -4.64 12.21
CA TYR A 69 16.22 -5.09 10.96
C TYR A 69 16.10 -4.03 9.86
N TYR A 70 14.90 -3.45 9.69
CA TYR A 70 14.68 -2.38 8.72
C TYR A 70 15.56 -1.15 9.00
N GLY A 71 15.63 -0.69 10.25
CA GLY A 71 16.46 0.44 10.64
C GLY A 71 17.94 0.24 10.30
N ARG A 72 18.49 -0.94 10.63
CA ARG A 72 19.87 -1.30 10.26
C ARG A 72 20.07 -1.34 8.74
N CYS A 73 19.12 -1.92 8.00
CA CYS A 73 19.16 -1.98 6.55
C CYS A 73 19.18 -0.57 5.93
N VAL A 74 18.33 0.36 6.38
CA VAL A 74 18.30 1.73 5.87
C VAL A 74 19.58 2.48 6.25
N ALA A 75 20.08 2.31 7.47
CA ALA A 75 21.34 2.91 7.90
C ALA A 75 22.52 2.44 7.05
N ASP A 76 22.56 1.16 6.66
CA ASP A 76 23.60 0.61 5.80
C ASP A 76 23.51 1.15 4.37
N LEU A 77 22.30 1.16 3.78
CA LEU A 77 22.07 1.68 2.42
C LEU A 77 22.39 3.17 2.26
N ARG A 78 22.45 3.95 3.35
CA ARG A 78 22.86 5.35 3.33
C ARG A 78 24.37 5.54 3.19
N LYS A 79 25.18 4.52 3.46
CA LYS A 79 26.64 4.61 3.36
C LYS A 79 27.07 4.70 1.89
N SER A 80 28.16 5.44 1.65
CA SER A 80 28.78 5.47 0.32
C SER A 80 29.25 4.06 -0.07
N GLY A 81 29.02 3.67 -1.32
CA GLY A 81 29.42 2.35 -1.83
C GLY A 81 28.57 1.17 -1.35
N ALA A 82 27.46 1.39 -0.64
CA ALA A 82 26.59 0.30 -0.19
C ALA A 82 26.11 -0.60 -1.34
N VAL A 83 26.14 -1.91 -1.12
CA VAL A 83 25.71 -2.92 -2.10
C VAL A 83 24.36 -3.51 -1.66
N ILE A 84 23.40 -3.50 -2.58
CA ILE A 84 22.08 -4.11 -2.32
C ILE A 84 22.21 -5.62 -2.54
N ASN A 85 22.21 -6.37 -1.44
CA ASN A 85 22.26 -7.83 -1.44
C ASN A 85 20.88 -8.42 -1.10
N GLU A 86 20.77 -9.75 -1.11
CA GLU A 86 19.49 -10.43 -0.86
C GLU A 86 18.96 -10.27 0.57
N SER A 87 19.85 -10.06 1.56
CA SER A 87 19.45 -9.75 2.94
C SER A 87 18.75 -8.38 2.98
N HIS A 88 19.35 -7.35 2.36
CA HIS A 88 18.72 -6.04 2.18
C HIS A 88 17.37 -6.16 1.47
N ALA A 89 17.32 -6.90 0.35
CA ALA A 89 16.10 -7.10 -0.41
C ALA A 89 14.99 -7.79 0.42
N THR A 90 15.34 -8.78 1.24
CA THR A 90 14.39 -9.49 2.12
C THR A 90 13.83 -8.56 3.19
N VAL A 91 14.69 -7.85 3.91
CA VAL A 91 14.27 -6.91 4.96
C VAL A 91 13.35 -5.83 4.38
N LEU A 92 13.73 -5.25 3.23
CA LEU A 92 12.92 -4.23 2.57
C LEU A 92 11.56 -4.76 2.10
N ARG A 93 11.50 -5.97 1.50
CA ARG A 93 10.24 -6.59 1.05
C ARG A 93 9.29 -6.82 2.22
N ARG A 94 9.82 -7.43 3.28
CA ARG A 94 9.06 -7.75 4.50
C ARG A 94 8.52 -6.49 5.15
N PHE A 95 9.37 -5.48 5.33
CA PHE A 95 8.95 -4.21 5.92
C PHE A 95 7.93 -3.46 5.05
N ALA A 96 8.14 -3.37 3.74
CA ALA A 96 7.19 -2.73 2.84
C ALA A 96 5.82 -3.43 2.85
N TYR A 97 5.81 -4.77 2.83
CA TYR A 97 4.56 -5.52 2.91
C TYR A 97 3.87 -5.35 4.27
N LEU A 98 4.64 -5.38 5.37
CA LEU A 98 4.13 -5.14 6.71
C LEU A 98 3.45 -3.76 6.80
N GLN A 99 4.13 -2.70 6.37
CA GLN A 99 3.58 -1.34 6.35
C GLN A 99 2.34 -1.22 5.45
N HIS A 100 2.31 -1.92 4.31
CA HIS A 100 1.15 -1.89 3.41
C HIS A 100 -0.14 -2.44 4.05
N VAL A 101 -0.02 -3.46 4.89
CA VAL A 101 -1.19 -4.15 5.45
C VAL A 101 -1.62 -3.65 6.83
N ARG A 102 -0.76 -2.94 7.58
CA ARG A 102 -0.98 -2.68 9.03
C ARG A 102 -1.11 -1.22 9.47
N THR A 103 -1.02 -0.23 8.59
CA THR A 103 -1.19 1.18 9.00
C THR A 103 -2.62 1.45 9.50
N GLU A 104 -2.85 2.55 10.24
CA GLU A 104 -4.22 2.96 10.60
C GLU A 104 -5.07 3.13 9.33
N ALA A 105 -4.48 3.65 8.25
CA ALA A 105 -5.12 3.73 6.94
C ALA A 105 -5.51 2.36 6.38
N ALA A 106 -4.64 1.35 6.48
CA ALA A 106 -4.94 -0.01 6.03
C ALA A 106 -6.05 -0.67 6.86
N ALA A 107 -6.05 -0.46 8.18
CA ALA A 107 -7.09 -0.96 9.07
C ALA A 107 -8.46 -0.32 8.78
N ARG A 108 -8.48 1.01 8.58
CA ARG A 108 -9.70 1.74 8.17
C ARG A 108 -10.23 1.26 6.83
N ARG A 109 -9.37 1.10 5.81
CA ARG A 109 -9.77 0.52 4.51
C ARG A 109 -10.36 -0.89 4.66
N SER A 110 -9.82 -1.70 5.56
CA SER A 110 -10.34 -3.05 5.80
C SER A 110 -11.70 -3.01 6.49
N ALA A 111 -11.90 -2.09 7.44
CA ALA A 111 -13.20 -1.85 8.05
C ALA A 111 -14.22 -1.35 7.01
N GLU A 112 -13.87 -0.34 6.19
CA GLU A 112 -14.71 0.14 5.08
C GLU A 112 -15.13 -0.99 4.14
N LEU A 113 -14.22 -1.91 3.79
CA LEU A 113 -14.54 -3.09 2.98
C LEU A 113 -15.56 -4.01 3.65
N VAL A 114 -15.42 -4.27 4.96
CA VAL A 114 -16.38 -5.10 5.71
C VAL A 114 -17.75 -4.43 5.68
N PHE A 115 -17.84 -3.14 6.00
CA PHE A 115 -19.09 -2.39 5.97
C PHE A 115 -19.72 -2.38 4.58
N ALA A 116 -18.92 -2.15 3.54
CA ALA A 116 -19.34 -2.20 2.15
C ALA A 116 -19.86 -3.59 1.72
N ALA A 117 -19.27 -4.65 2.24
CA ALA A 117 -19.70 -6.02 1.96
C ALA A 117 -20.97 -6.40 2.72
N THR A 118 -21.24 -5.75 3.86
CA THR A 118 -22.39 -6.02 4.72
C THR A 118 -23.52 -5.00 4.56
N THR A 119 -23.43 -4.09 3.58
CA THR A 119 -24.44 -3.03 3.34
C THR A 119 -25.85 -3.59 3.15
N ALA A 120 -25.99 -4.72 2.44
CA ALA A 120 -27.28 -5.36 2.17
C ALA A 120 -27.56 -6.56 3.12
N SER A 121 -27.05 -6.54 4.35
CA SER A 121 -27.30 -7.63 5.31
C SER A 121 -28.71 -7.56 5.89
N GLY A 122 -29.37 -8.71 6.06
CA GLY A 122 -30.76 -8.79 6.49
C GLY A 122 -31.02 -8.41 7.97
N PRO A 123 -32.30 -8.37 8.36
CA PRO A 123 -32.72 -8.02 9.72
C PRO A 123 -32.16 -9.03 10.73
N GLY A 124 -31.26 -8.58 11.61
CA GLY A 124 -30.59 -9.43 12.61
C GLY A 124 -29.07 -9.51 12.47
N PHE A 125 -28.48 -8.96 11.40
CA PHE A 125 -27.03 -8.76 11.33
C PHE A 125 -26.62 -7.52 12.13
N GLU A 126 -26.06 -7.74 13.32
CA GLU A 126 -25.51 -6.66 14.13
C GLU A 126 -24.15 -6.23 13.58
N GLN A 127 -24.11 -5.10 12.87
CA GLN A 127 -22.83 -4.54 12.40
C GLN A 127 -22.01 -4.04 13.60
N PRO A 128 -20.71 -4.40 13.70
CA PRO A 128 -19.84 -3.81 14.70
C PRO A 128 -19.77 -2.29 14.50
N THR A 129 -19.43 -1.54 15.54
CA THR A 129 -19.10 -0.13 15.34
C THR A 129 -17.84 0.00 14.47
N PHE A 130 -17.69 1.12 13.76
CA PHE A 130 -16.52 1.32 12.90
C PHE A 130 -15.19 1.19 13.66
N ASN A 131 -15.13 1.69 14.89
CA ASN A 131 -13.94 1.59 15.74
C ASN A 131 -13.61 0.15 16.14
N GLU A 132 -14.63 -0.68 16.41
CA GLU A 132 -14.44 -2.11 16.68
C GLU A 132 -13.94 -2.85 15.45
N ALA A 133 -14.52 -2.56 14.28
CA ALA A 133 -14.06 -3.12 13.01
C ALA A 133 -12.60 -2.74 12.70
N VAL A 134 -12.21 -1.49 12.96
CA VAL A 134 -10.80 -1.05 12.81
C VAL A 134 -9.88 -1.84 13.75
N LYS A 135 -10.23 -2.02 15.02
CA LYS A 135 -9.43 -2.81 15.98
C LYS A 135 -9.29 -4.27 15.53
N ALA A 136 -10.39 -4.90 15.12
CA ALA A 136 -10.37 -6.26 14.60
C ALA A 136 -9.51 -6.38 13.34
N ALA A 137 -9.58 -5.38 12.44
CA ALA A 137 -8.79 -5.34 11.23
C ALA A 137 -7.27 -5.27 11.49
N VAL A 138 -6.83 -4.55 12.53
CA VAL A 138 -5.39 -4.53 12.91
C VAL A 138 -4.90 -5.91 13.28
N ILE A 139 -5.63 -6.64 14.13
CA ILE A 139 -5.26 -8.00 14.56
C ILE A 139 -5.28 -8.96 13.36
N ALA A 140 -6.32 -8.87 12.51
CA ALA A 140 -6.43 -9.67 11.30
C ALA A 140 -5.27 -9.40 10.33
N ALA A 141 -4.86 -8.14 10.16
CA ALA A 141 -3.73 -7.75 9.32
C ALA A 141 -2.40 -8.35 9.80
N MET A 142 -2.15 -8.36 11.12
CA MET A 142 -0.93 -8.95 11.67
C MET A 142 -0.89 -10.48 11.47
N ARG A 143 -2.01 -11.18 11.70
CA ARG A 143 -2.11 -12.62 11.39
C ARG A 143 -1.96 -12.89 9.91
N HIS A 144 -2.59 -12.08 9.07
CA HIS A 144 -2.46 -12.17 7.63
C HIS A 144 -0.99 -12.07 7.21
N TYR A 145 -0.30 -11.01 7.64
CA TYR A 145 1.11 -10.81 7.38
C TYR A 145 1.96 -12.01 7.81
N ALA A 146 1.77 -12.53 9.02
CA ALA A 146 2.52 -13.69 9.51
C ALA A 146 2.38 -14.92 8.59
N ASN A 147 1.17 -15.14 8.06
CA ASN A 147 0.87 -16.28 7.18
C ASN A 147 1.30 -16.05 5.72
N THR A 148 1.43 -14.80 5.27
CA THR A 148 1.61 -14.48 3.85
C THR A 148 2.86 -13.67 3.54
N MET A 149 3.73 -13.39 4.51
CA MET A 149 4.87 -12.49 4.35
C MET A 149 5.79 -12.82 3.16
N THR A 150 5.84 -14.08 2.73
CA THR A 150 6.63 -14.58 1.59
C THR A 150 6.00 -14.25 0.23
N VAL A 151 4.76 -13.75 0.18
CA VAL A 151 4.04 -13.42 -1.06
C VAL A 151 4.77 -12.38 -1.92
N VAL A 152 5.67 -11.59 -1.31
CA VAL A 152 6.46 -10.55 -1.98
C VAL A 152 7.87 -11.03 -2.38
N ASP A 153 8.24 -12.29 -2.15
CA ASP A 153 9.61 -12.77 -2.32
C ASP A 153 10.15 -12.70 -3.75
N ASP A 154 9.28 -12.79 -4.73
CA ASP A 154 9.67 -12.70 -6.13
C ASP A 154 9.77 -11.26 -6.66
N LEU A 155 9.25 -10.27 -5.92
CA LEU A 155 9.35 -8.86 -6.32
C LEU A 155 10.81 -8.42 -6.34
N LYS A 156 11.25 -7.87 -7.47
CA LYS A 156 12.61 -7.35 -7.62
C LYS A 156 12.73 -6.03 -6.85
N VAL A 157 13.76 -5.94 -6.01
CA VAL A 157 14.05 -4.73 -5.23
C VAL A 157 15.04 -3.86 -5.96
N ARG A 158 14.71 -2.58 -6.12
CA ARG A 158 15.61 -1.53 -6.61
C ARG A 158 15.58 -0.36 -5.65
N VAL A 159 16.72 0.31 -5.47
CA VAL A 159 16.79 1.54 -4.67
C VAL A 159 17.10 2.70 -5.59
N VAL A 160 16.17 3.64 -5.65
CA VAL A 160 16.31 4.90 -6.35
C VAL A 160 17.14 5.84 -5.49
N ARG A 161 18.25 6.32 -6.05
CA ARG A 161 19.08 7.39 -5.49
C ARG A 161 18.72 8.68 -6.19
N ASN A 162 18.17 9.61 -5.41
CA ASN A 162 17.78 10.92 -5.88
C ASN A 162 18.99 11.85 -5.94
N LEU A 163 19.28 12.35 -7.15
CA LEU A 163 20.35 13.31 -7.44
C LEU A 163 19.81 14.72 -7.69
N THR A 164 18.53 14.96 -7.38
CA THR A 164 17.85 16.25 -7.55
C THR A 164 17.73 17.00 -6.22
N SER A 165 17.28 18.25 -6.29
CA SER A 165 16.96 19.07 -5.10
C SER A 165 15.60 18.76 -4.48
N VAL A 166 14.65 18.19 -5.25
CA VAL A 166 13.32 17.81 -4.74
C VAL A 166 13.48 16.53 -3.92
N PRO A 167 13.17 16.48 -2.62
CA PRO A 167 13.32 15.25 -1.85
C PRO A 167 12.13 14.30 -2.05
N PHE A 168 12.33 13.03 -1.70
CA PHE A 168 11.20 12.14 -1.46
C PHE A 168 10.47 12.53 -0.17
N LEU A 169 9.15 12.46 -0.20
CA LEU A 169 8.28 12.58 0.97
C LEU A 169 7.93 11.18 1.51
N THR A 170 7.58 11.09 2.78
CA THR A 170 6.89 9.90 3.33
C THR A 170 5.51 10.29 3.88
N SER A 171 4.77 9.33 4.43
CA SER A 171 3.40 9.58 4.90
C SER A 171 3.00 8.69 6.08
N ASP A 172 1.78 8.89 6.56
CA ASP A 172 1.10 8.01 7.52
C ASP A 172 0.63 6.66 6.93
N ASP A 173 0.86 6.43 5.64
CA ASP A 173 0.70 5.14 4.95
C ASP A 173 1.77 4.96 3.86
N PRO A 174 3.04 4.72 4.24
CA PRO A 174 4.20 4.98 3.38
C PRO A 174 4.46 3.92 2.31
N ALA A 175 3.96 2.70 2.49
CA ALA A 175 4.15 1.59 1.55
C ALA A 175 3.00 1.53 0.53
N VAL A 176 3.20 2.17 -0.60
CA VAL A 176 2.15 2.38 -1.61
C VAL A 176 2.12 1.22 -2.59
N LEU A 177 1.03 0.44 -2.58
CA LEU A 177 0.74 -0.53 -3.63
C LEU A 177 0.13 0.17 -4.83
N ALA A 178 0.79 0.02 -5.98
CA ALA A 178 0.32 0.53 -7.26
C ALA A 178 0.43 -0.56 -8.34
N ASN A 179 -0.21 -0.34 -9.48
CA ASN A 179 -0.14 -1.28 -10.59
C ASN A 179 -0.41 -0.57 -11.93
N ARG A 180 0.66 -0.11 -12.58
CA ARG A 180 0.59 0.58 -13.88
C ARG A 180 -0.05 -0.29 -14.95
N TRP A 181 0.29 -1.58 -14.96
CA TRP A 181 -0.21 -2.56 -15.92
C TRP A 181 -1.72 -2.71 -15.82
N TYR A 182 -2.27 -2.85 -14.61
CA TYR A 182 -3.72 -2.92 -14.42
C TYR A 182 -4.41 -1.64 -14.88
N GLN A 183 -3.87 -0.47 -14.49
CA GLN A 183 -4.44 0.83 -14.83
C GLN A 183 -4.43 1.13 -16.34
N GLN A 184 -3.48 0.58 -17.09
CA GLN A 184 -3.34 0.86 -18.52
C GLN A 184 -3.84 -0.29 -19.43
N ARG A 185 -3.93 -1.53 -18.93
CA ARG A 185 -4.15 -2.73 -19.77
C ARG A 185 -5.19 -3.72 -19.27
N ALA A 186 -5.50 -3.77 -17.97
CA ALA A 186 -6.38 -4.80 -17.39
C ALA A 186 -7.80 -4.30 -17.11
N GLN A 187 -8.26 -3.31 -17.89
CA GLN A 187 -9.51 -2.55 -17.78
C GLN A 187 -10.58 -3.18 -16.85
N ASP A 188 -10.95 -2.41 -15.83
CA ASP A 188 -11.98 -2.71 -14.83
C ASP A 188 -11.76 -3.81 -13.79
N ARG A 189 -10.57 -4.41 -13.74
CA ARG A 189 -10.23 -5.33 -12.65
C ARG A 189 -9.55 -4.61 -11.48
N SER A 190 -9.87 -5.01 -10.25
CA SER A 190 -9.10 -4.58 -9.08
C SER A 190 -7.80 -5.39 -8.96
N TYR A 191 -6.84 -4.86 -8.21
CA TYR A 191 -5.55 -5.53 -7.98
C TYR A 191 -5.15 -5.50 -6.50
N GLY A 192 -4.40 -6.53 -6.13
CA GLY A 192 -3.75 -6.66 -4.83
C GLY A 192 -2.28 -7.03 -4.98
N ILE A 193 -1.61 -7.28 -3.85
CA ILE A 193 -0.17 -7.59 -3.84
C ILE A 193 0.19 -8.82 -4.69
N SER A 194 -0.73 -9.76 -4.83
CA SER A 194 -0.55 -11.00 -5.59
C SER A 194 -0.82 -10.86 -7.10
N SER A 195 -1.32 -9.71 -7.54
CA SER A 195 -1.71 -9.46 -8.93
C SER A 195 -0.50 -9.21 -9.82
N ALA A 196 -0.59 -9.66 -11.08
CA ALA A 196 0.41 -9.35 -12.11
C ALA A 196 0.64 -7.83 -12.20
N GLY A 197 1.88 -7.41 -12.32
CA GLY A 197 2.24 -5.99 -12.40
C GLY A 197 2.17 -5.24 -11.07
N ALA A 198 2.19 -5.94 -9.93
CA ALA A 198 2.31 -5.29 -8.62
C ALA A 198 3.60 -4.45 -8.52
N LEU A 199 3.43 -3.24 -7.98
CA LEU A 199 4.50 -2.30 -7.65
C LEU A 199 4.31 -1.85 -6.19
N LEU A 200 5.39 -1.83 -5.41
CA LEU A 200 5.41 -1.12 -4.14
C LEU A 200 6.42 0.03 -4.20
N PHE A 201 6.04 1.17 -3.64
CA PHE A 201 6.92 2.31 -3.40
C PHE A 201 7.07 2.51 -1.90
N LEU A 202 8.30 2.57 -1.41
CA LEU A 202 8.60 2.85 -0.02
C LEU A 202 9.75 3.87 0.06
N PRO A 203 9.47 5.15 0.36
CA PRO A 203 10.48 6.14 0.69
C PRO A 203 11.32 5.64 1.88
N LEU A 204 12.64 5.60 1.76
CA LEU A 204 13.53 5.18 2.85
C LEU A 204 14.11 6.39 3.58
N THR A 205 14.44 7.43 2.81
CA THR A 205 14.95 8.73 3.25
C THR A 205 14.49 9.79 2.26
N PRO A 206 14.71 11.09 2.53
CA PRO A 206 14.51 12.15 1.54
C PRO A 206 15.29 11.98 0.23
N THR A 207 16.30 11.10 0.19
CA THR A 207 17.17 10.88 -0.98
C THR A 207 17.12 9.44 -1.52
N LEU A 208 16.48 8.51 -0.81
CA LEU A 208 16.42 7.09 -1.17
C LEU A 208 14.98 6.61 -1.17
N LEU A 209 14.59 5.88 -2.21
CA LEU A 209 13.28 5.21 -2.30
C LEU A 209 13.46 3.78 -2.77
N ALA A 210 12.87 2.81 -2.06
CA ALA A 210 12.81 1.43 -2.50
C ALA A 210 11.60 1.21 -3.42
N ILE A 211 11.84 0.56 -4.55
CA ILE A 211 10.81 0.09 -5.48
C ILE A 211 10.87 -1.43 -5.54
N PHE A 212 9.69 -2.04 -5.42
CA PHE A 212 9.50 -3.47 -5.53
C PHE A 212 8.64 -3.70 -6.76
N LEU A 213 9.18 -4.39 -7.76
CA LEU A 213 8.51 -4.56 -9.05
C LEU A 213 8.34 -6.02 -9.41
N ASP A 214 7.17 -6.33 -9.97
CA ASP A 214 6.96 -7.59 -10.68
C ASP A 214 7.89 -7.66 -11.90
N GLY A 215 8.94 -8.47 -11.78
CA GLY A 215 9.97 -8.64 -12.81
C GLY A 215 9.50 -9.38 -14.05
N ASP A 216 8.32 -10.01 -14.03
CA ASP A 216 7.71 -10.58 -15.23
C ASP A 216 6.96 -9.52 -16.06
N VAL A 217 6.63 -8.36 -15.48
CA VAL A 217 5.88 -7.28 -16.15
C VAL A 217 6.72 -6.04 -16.42
N TYR A 218 7.58 -5.64 -15.46
CA TYR A 218 8.37 -4.42 -15.57
C TYR A 218 9.87 -4.70 -15.61
N GLN A 219 10.60 -3.69 -16.06
CA GLN A 219 12.04 -3.60 -15.94
C GLN A 219 12.41 -2.16 -15.58
N ALA A 220 13.49 -2.01 -14.83
CA ALA A 220 14.11 -0.73 -14.55
C ALA A 220 15.62 -0.92 -14.67
N GLU A 221 16.29 -0.09 -15.47
CA GLU A 221 17.75 -0.16 -15.64
C GLU A 221 18.43 0.20 -14.33
N HIS A 222 19.47 -0.55 -13.95
CA HIS A 222 20.13 -0.40 -12.66
C HIS A 222 21.58 -0.90 -12.71
N ALA A 223 22.39 -0.41 -11.78
CA ALA A 223 23.72 -0.95 -11.48
C ALA A 223 23.73 -1.51 -10.05
N GLY A 224 23.89 -2.82 -9.89
CA GLY A 224 23.90 -3.46 -8.55
C GLY A 224 22.65 -3.20 -7.71
N GLY A 225 21.47 -3.05 -8.35
CA GLY A 225 20.20 -2.71 -7.71
C GLY A 225 19.93 -1.20 -7.55
N TRP A 226 20.90 -0.35 -7.82
CA TRP A 226 20.78 1.11 -7.74
C TRP A 226 20.26 1.73 -9.04
N ILE A 227 19.36 2.71 -8.90
CA ILE A 227 18.87 3.55 -10.00
C ILE A 227 19.19 5.00 -9.64
N ASN A 228 20.08 5.65 -10.38
CA ASN A 228 20.37 7.07 -10.18
C ASN A 228 19.36 7.91 -10.97
N VAL A 229 18.66 8.82 -10.30
CA VAL A 229 17.64 9.68 -10.91
C VAL A 229 18.03 11.14 -10.74
N SER A 230 18.23 11.82 -11.86
CA SER A 230 18.53 13.26 -11.94
C SER A 230 17.36 14.10 -12.49
N SER A 231 16.21 13.48 -12.75
CA SER A 231 15.01 14.15 -13.24
C SER A 231 14.05 14.48 -12.09
N PRO A 232 13.78 15.76 -11.78
CA PRO A 232 12.79 16.14 -10.77
C PRO A 232 11.38 15.61 -11.09
N VAL A 233 11.04 15.47 -12.38
CA VAL A 233 9.76 14.92 -12.84
C VAL A 233 9.56 13.49 -12.32
N ASP A 234 10.62 12.67 -12.32
CA ASP A 234 10.54 11.30 -11.78
C ASP A 234 10.40 11.28 -10.26
N ILE A 235 10.99 12.26 -9.55
CA ILE A 235 10.82 12.40 -8.11
C ILE A 235 9.39 12.83 -7.78
N HIS A 236 8.83 13.79 -8.52
CA HIS A 236 7.42 14.16 -8.40
C HIS A 236 6.49 12.98 -8.69
N ALA A 237 6.78 12.17 -9.72
CA ALA A 237 6.01 10.96 -10.02
C ALA A 237 5.99 9.99 -8.82
N CYS A 238 7.14 9.78 -8.16
CA CYS A 238 7.22 8.98 -6.94
C CYS A 238 6.46 9.61 -5.77
N ASN A 239 6.60 10.93 -5.56
CA ASN A 239 5.91 11.63 -4.47
C ASN A 239 4.39 11.66 -4.68
N HIS A 240 3.89 11.74 -5.91
CA HIS A 240 2.46 11.66 -6.18
C HIS A 240 1.85 10.36 -5.65
N HIS A 241 2.59 9.23 -5.67
CA HIS A 241 2.11 8.00 -5.03
C HIS A 241 1.90 8.18 -3.52
N GLN A 242 2.77 8.91 -2.82
CA GLN A 242 2.60 9.22 -1.40
C GLN A 242 1.40 10.15 -1.18
N VAL A 243 1.28 11.22 -1.97
CA VAL A 243 0.15 12.17 -1.90
C VAL A 243 -1.19 11.47 -2.13
N LEU A 244 -1.27 10.53 -3.06
CA LEU A 244 -2.51 9.84 -3.41
C LEU A 244 -2.88 8.71 -2.42
N ASN A 245 -1.88 8.14 -1.75
CA ASN A 245 -2.07 7.00 -0.85
C ASN A 245 -2.29 7.40 0.61
N CYS A 246 -1.60 8.44 1.10
CA CYS A 246 -1.62 8.79 2.51
C CYS A 246 -3.05 9.01 3.04
N ALA A 247 -3.26 8.76 4.33
CA ALA A 247 -4.54 9.03 4.97
C ALA A 247 -4.74 10.54 5.04
N ALA A 248 -3.91 11.22 5.84
CA ALA A 248 -4.04 12.65 6.07
C ALA A 248 -2.70 13.41 6.01
N ASN A 249 -1.58 12.78 6.33
CA ASN A 249 -0.32 13.49 6.57
C ASN A 249 0.80 13.06 5.62
N LEU A 250 1.44 14.05 5.00
CA LEU A 250 2.74 13.93 4.35
C LEU A 250 3.81 14.44 5.31
N TYR A 251 4.92 13.71 5.43
CA TYR A 251 6.02 14.05 6.34
C TYR A 251 7.27 14.44 5.56
N PHE A 252 7.93 15.49 6.04
CA PHE A 252 9.14 16.05 5.45
C PHE A 252 10.05 16.70 6.51
N GLY A 253 11.30 16.94 6.13
CA GLY A 253 12.28 17.65 6.95
C GLY A 253 12.84 18.86 6.20
N ASP A 254 14.04 19.30 6.57
CA ASP A 254 14.64 20.58 6.13
C ASP A 254 14.94 20.68 4.62
N ARG A 255 14.76 19.58 3.87
CA ARG A 255 14.94 19.52 2.41
C ARG A 255 13.72 20.00 1.62
N SER A 256 12.61 20.31 2.28
CA SER A 256 11.41 20.87 1.64
C SER A 256 10.79 21.97 2.48
N SER A 257 10.16 22.92 1.81
CA SER A 257 9.28 23.89 2.48
C SER A 257 7.83 23.38 2.51
N GLY A 258 7.03 23.94 3.44
CA GLY A 258 5.60 23.65 3.48
C GLY A 258 4.87 24.03 2.18
N SER A 259 5.30 25.11 1.51
CA SER A 259 4.75 25.53 0.22
C SER A 259 5.06 24.56 -0.91
N ASP A 260 6.25 23.95 -0.93
CA ASP A 260 6.61 22.95 -1.95
C ASP A 260 5.76 21.69 -1.80
N VAL A 261 5.57 21.24 -0.55
CA VAL A 261 4.73 20.09 -0.25
C VAL A 261 3.26 20.37 -0.57
N GLN A 262 2.78 21.58 -0.26
CA GLN A 262 1.44 22.01 -0.63
C GLN A 262 1.25 22.04 -2.15
N ALA A 263 2.22 22.56 -2.91
CA ALA A 263 2.13 22.60 -4.37
C ALA A 263 2.11 21.18 -4.98
N MET A 264 2.95 20.27 -4.49
CA MET A 264 2.92 18.85 -4.88
C MET A 264 1.59 18.19 -4.52
N ALA A 265 1.02 18.50 -3.36
CA ALA A 265 -0.26 17.97 -2.94
C ALA A 265 -1.41 18.48 -3.82
N ALA A 266 -1.44 19.79 -4.08
CA ALA A 266 -2.46 20.44 -4.90
C ALA A 266 -2.48 19.93 -6.34
N ALA A 267 -1.31 19.60 -6.92
CA ALA A 267 -1.20 19.13 -8.30
C ALA A 267 -1.99 17.83 -8.58
N VAL A 268 -2.22 16.99 -7.57
CA VAL A 268 -2.90 15.69 -7.70
C VAL A 268 -4.06 15.51 -6.74
N ALA A 269 -4.49 16.56 -6.04
CA ALA A 269 -5.56 16.49 -5.03
C ALA A 269 -6.88 15.94 -5.63
N GLN A 270 -7.24 16.41 -6.82
CA GLN A 270 -8.43 15.99 -7.58
C GLN A 270 -8.40 14.52 -8.02
N LEU A 271 -7.24 13.85 -7.96
CA LEU A 271 -7.09 12.44 -8.34
C LEU A 271 -7.27 11.50 -7.14
N ARG A 272 -7.43 12.03 -5.92
CA ARG A 272 -7.81 11.23 -4.74
C ARG A 272 -9.30 10.87 -4.87
N PRO A 273 -9.65 9.57 -4.90
CA PRO A 273 -11.03 9.18 -5.06
C PRO A 273 -11.83 9.53 -3.78
N PRO A 274 -13.07 10.01 -3.91
CA PRO A 274 -13.92 10.34 -2.76
C PRO A 274 -14.26 9.08 -1.95
N ASN A 275 -14.39 7.94 -2.63
CA ASN A 275 -14.64 6.63 -2.02
C ASN A 275 -13.51 5.66 -2.38
N ARG A 276 -13.04 4.88 -1.41
CA ARG A 276 -12.00 3.85 -1.62
C ARG A 276 -12.56 2.54 -2.17
N PHE A 277 -13.86 2.35 -2.09
CA PHE A 277 -14.58 1.18 -2.59
C PHE A 277 -15.80 1.60 -3.40
N ASN A 278 -16.05 0.86 -4.47
CA ASN A 278 -17.32 0.90 -5.18
C ASN A 278 -18.10 -0.37 -4.81
N VAL A 279 -19.35 -0.20 -4.40
CA VAL A 279 -20.23 -1.30 -4.03
C VAL A 279 -21.31 -1.41 -5.08
N VAL A 280 -21.44 -2.61 -5.64
CA VAL A 280 -22.49 -2.93 -6.60
C VAL A 280 -23.32 -4.04 -6.01
N VAL A 281 -24.63 -3.83 -5.99
CA VAL A 281 -25.61 -4.77 -5.47
C VAL A 281 -26.42 -5.34 -6.64
N ALA A 282 -26.67 -6.64 -6.61
CA ALA A 282 -27.42 -7.32 -7.64
C ALA A 282 -28.35 -8.39 -7.08
N VAL A 283 -29.55 -8.53 -7.66
CA VAL A 283 -30.56 -9.52 -7.27
C VAL A 283 -30.82 -10.52 -8.40
N PRO A 284 -31.19 -11.77 -8.10
CA PRO A 284 -31.58 -12.75 -9.11
C PRO A 284 -32.72 -12.22 -9.99
N ASN A 285 -32.57 -12.32 -11.31
CA ASN A 285 -33.62 -11.92 -12.27
C ASN A 285 -33.90 -13.01 -13.34
N GLY A 286 -33.58 -14.25 -13.01
CA GLY A 286 -33.74 -15.42 -13.86
C GLY A 286 -32.49 -16.26 -13.93
N GLY A 287 -32.48 -17.27 -14.81
CA GLY A 287 -31.37 -18.20 -14.92
C GLY A 287 -31.70 -19.40 -15.80
N THR A 288 -30.80 -20.37 -15.78
CA THR A 288 -30.97 -21.72 -16.32
C THR A 288 -30.90 -22.71 -15.15
N GLU A 289 -31.09 -24.01 -15.39
CA GLU A 289 -30.92 -25.04 -14.35
C GLU A 289 -29.53 -25.03 -13.70
N THR A 290 -28.51 -24.51 -14.38
CA THR A 290 -27.11 -24.55 -13.92
C THR A 290 -26.54 -23.18 -13.54
N HIS A 291 -27.23 -22.08 -13.85
CA HIS A 291 -26.70 -20.72 -13.68
C HIS A 291 -27.79 -19.72 -13.30
N THR A 292 -27.54 -18.89 -12.30
CA THR A 292 -28.39 -17.75 -11.92
C THR A 292 -27.87 -16.47 -12.57
N ARG A 293 -28.77 -15.68 -13.18
CA ARG A 293 -28.47 -14.35 -13.71
C ARG A 293 -28.90 -13.30 -12.67
N TYR A 294 -28.02 -12.34 -12.45
CA TYR A 294 -28.25 -11.24 -11.53
C TYR A 294 -28.39 -9.92 -12.30
N ALA A 295 -29.33 -9.08 -11.89
CA ALA A 295 -29.46 -7.69 -12.37
C ALA A 295 -28.97 -6.72 -11.30
N LEU A 296 -28.27 -5.66 -11.75
CA LEU A 296 -27.86 -4.57 -10.88
C LEU A 296 -29.09 -3.79 -10.41
N VAL A 297 -29.12 -3.45 -9.13
CA VAL A 297 -30.17 -2.67 -8.50
C VAL A 297 -29.57 -1.57 -7.63
N GLU A 298 -30.31 -0.48 -7.42
CA GLU A 298 -29.95 0.50 -6.41
C GLU A 298 -30.37 -0.01 -5.02
N GLU A 299 -29.64 0.40 -3.99
CA GLU A 299 -29.89 -0.05 -2.60
C GLU A 299 -31.32 0.26 -2.12
N LYS A 300 -31.89 1.38 -2.59
CA LYS A 300 -33.26 1.81 -2.27
C LYS A 300 -34.35 0.89 -2.87
N ASP A 301 -34.00 0.08 -3.87
CA ASP A 301 -34.91 -0.80 -4.58
C ASP A 301 -34.86 -2.24 -4.04
N LEU A 302 -34.06 -2.50 -3.00
CA LEU A 302 -33.96 -3.80 -2.34
C LEU A 302 -35.14 -4.06 -1.41
N SER A 303 -35.71 -5.26 -1.49
CA SER A 303 -36.69 -5.76 -0.52
C SER A 303 -36.00 -6.52 0.61
N GLU A 304 -36.63 -6.53 1.79
CA GLU A 304 -36.09 -7.12 3.04
C GLU A 304 -35.77 -8.64 2.94
N HIS A 305 -36.29 -9.33 1.93
CA HIS A 305 -36.12 -10.77 1.72
C HIS A 305 -35.42 -11.14 0.42
N ASP A 306 -34.83 -10.17 -0.28
CA ASP A 306 -34.13 -10.45 -1.52
C ASP A 306 -32.87 -11.28 -1.25
N GLU A 307 -32.62 -12.27 -2.10
CA GLU A 307 -31.28 -12.85 -2.21
C GLU A 307 -30.40 -11.82 -2.92
N VAL A 308 -29.30 -11.42 -2.27
CA VAL A 308 -28.46 -10.33 -2.76
C VAL A 308 -27.03 -10.79 -3.00
N LEU A 309 -26.51 -10.47 -4.18
CA LEU A 309 -25.09 -10.53 -4.49
C LEU A 309 -24.46 -9.15 -4.31
N VAL A 310 -23.53 -9.04 -3.35
CA VAL A 310 -22.75 -7.83 -3.11
C VAL A 310 -21.36 -7.98 -3.73
N HIS A 311 -21.01 -7.08 -4.64
CA HIS A 311 -19.67 -7.01 -5.23
C HIS A 311 -18.99 -5.70 -4.82
N VAL A 312 -17.92 -5.83 -4.03
CA VAL A 312 -17.09 -4.70 -3.62
C VAL A 312 -15.80 -4.64 -4.44
N LYS A 313 -15.55 -3.51 -5.09
CA LYS A 313 -14.35 -3.25 -5.89
C LYS A 313 -13.55 -2.10 -5.28
N ALA A 314 -12.27 -2.34 -4.95
CA ALA A 314 -11.39 -1.28 -4.49
C ALA A 314 -11.10 -0.27 -5.63
N VAL A 315 -11.29 1.02 -5.33
CA VAL A 315 -10.98 2.16 -6.19
C VAL A 315 -9.57 2.64 -5.86
N ARG A 316 -8.72 2.68 -6.88
CA ARG A 316 -7.31 3.07 -6.73
C ARG A 316 -7.07 4.38 -7.47
N PRO A 317 -6.39 5.37 -6.86
CA PRO A 317 -6.00 6.58 -7.57
C PRO A 317 -5.03 6.23 -8.70
N VAL A 318 -5.12 6.99 -9.80
CA VAL A 318 -4.21 6.88 -10.94
C VAL A 318 -3.30 8.10 -10.91
N PRO A 319 -1.98 7.96 -10.74
CA PRO A 319 -1.07 9.10 -10.78
C PRO A 319 -1.07 9.70 -12.20
N PRO A 320 -0.83 11.01 -12.35
CA PRO A 320 -0.83 11.66 -13.66
C PRO A 320 0.30 11.15 -14.56
N GLN A 321 1.38 10.64 -13.94
CA GLN A 321 2.55 10.12 -14.64
C GLN A 321 3.22 9.01 -13.81
N TRP A 322 3.99 8.19 -14.49
CA TRP A 322 4.81 7.14 -13.89
C TRP A 322 6.29 7.49 -14.04
N PRO A 323 7.16 7.09 -13.10
CA PRO A 323 8.59 7.34 -13.24
C PRO A 323 9.15 6.73 -14.53
N SER A 324 9.93 7.51 -15.28
CA SER A 324 10.43 7.17 -16.61
C SER A 324 11.36 5.96 -16.61
N PHE A 325 12.08 5.74 -15.50
CA PHE A 325 12.94 4.57 -15.31
C PHE A 325 12.15 3.25 -15.20
N LEU A 326 10.84 3.30 -14.92
CA LEU A 326 9.98 2.13 -14.81
C LEU A 326 9.35 1.81 -16.18
N LYS A 327 9.94 0.87 -16.90
CA LYS A 327 9.52 0.46 -18.25
C LYS A 327 8.76 -0.86 -18.20
N PHE A 328 7.82 -1.06 -19.14
CA PHE A 328 7.27 -2.39 -19.39
C PHE A 328 8.32 -3.29 -20.02
N ARG A 329 8.26 -4.59 -19.72
CA ARG A 329 8.97 -5.59 -20.53
C ARG A 329 8.34 -5.70 -21.91
N HIS A 330 9.15 -6.04 -22.91
CA HIS A 330 8.69 -6.22 -24.30
C HIS A 330 7.65 -7.35 -24.44
N LYS A 331 7.76 -8.41 -23.62
CA LYS A 331 6.82 -9.54 -23.58
C LYS A 331 6.48 -9.85 -22.12
N PRO A 332 5.61 -9.05 -21.48
CA PRO A 332 5.27 -9.28 -20.09
C PRO A 332 4.53 -10.61 -19.95
N VAL A 333 4.81 -11.32 -18.86
CA VAL A 333 4.23 -12.64 -18.58
C VAL A 333 3.25 -12.49 -17.42
N ILE A 334 2.02 -12.96 -17.63
CA ILE A 334 0.96 -12.94 -16.61
C ILE A 334 0.24 -14.28 -16.59
N PHE A 335 -0.50 -14.55 -15.51
CA PHE A 335 -1.25 -15.79 -15.34
C PHE A 335 -2.74 -15.49 -15.11
N THR A 336 -3.63 -16.22 -15.77
CA THR A 336 -5.09 -16.07 -15.66
C THR A 336 -5.76 -17.44 -15.67
N ASN A 337 -6.87 -17.57 -14.97
CA ASN A 337 -7.79 -18.70 -15.07
C ASN A 337 -9.14 -18.27 -15.70
N ASP A 338 -9.16 -17.08 -16.31
CA ASP A 338 -10.31 -16.42 -16.95
C ASP A 338 -11.49 -16.11 -16.00
N THR A 339 -11.24 -16.12 -14.69
CA THR A 339 -12.23 -15.73 -13.66
C THR A 339 -12.04 -14.30 -13.15
N GLY A 340 -12.95 -13.85 -12.30
CA GLY A 340 -12.87 -12.58 -11.57
C GLY A 340 -11.65 -12.45 -10.64
N ALA A 341 -10.93 -13.56 -10.36
CA ALA A 341 -9.68 -13.53 -9.61
C ALA A 341 -8.55 -12.75 -10.31
N GLY A 342 -8.74 -12.42 -11.60
CA GLY A 342 -7.90 -11.52 -12.35
C GLY A 342 -6.58 -12.14 -12.81
N PHE A 343 -5.58 -11.29 -13.00
CA PHE A 343 -4.24 -11.68 -13.43
C PHE A 343 -3.28 -11.79 -12.25
N ARG A 344 -2.53 -12.90 -12.17
CA ARG A 344 -1.60 -13.23 -11.09
C ARG A 344 -0.14 -13.17 -11.54
N ARG A 345 0.73 -12.86 -10.57
CA ARG A 345 2.19 -13.04 -10.70
C ARG A 345 2.51 -14.52 -10.79
N ARG A 346 3.62 -14.87 -11.43
CA ARG A 346 4.04 -16.28 -11.57
C ARG A 346 4.06 -17.02 -10.25
N THR A 347 4.74 -16.46 -9.26
CA THR A 347 4.95 -17.09 -7.95
C THR A 347 3.64 -17.36 -7.23
N THR A 348 2.67 -16.46 -7.34
CA THR A 348 1.36 -16.61 -6.71
C THR A 348 0.45 -17.56 -7.47
N ALA A 349 0.57 -17.64 -8.79
CA ALA A 349 -0.15 -18.61 -9.62
C ALA A 349 0.34 -20.06 -9.44
N THR A 350 1.63 -20.26 -9.14
CA THR A 350 2.22 -21.60 -8.98
C THR A 350 2.37 -22.03 -7.51
N SER A 351 2.01 -21.17 -6.56
CA SER A 351 2.17 -21.45 -5.14
C SER A 351 1.16 -22.48 -4.64
N ARG A 352 1.66 -23.45 -3.85
CA ARG A 352 0.82 -24.41 -3.11
C ARG A 352 0.19 -23.83 -1.85
N LEU A 353 0.59 -22.63 -1.42
CA LEU A 353 0.01 -21.95 -0.24
C LEU A 353 -1.48 -21.62 -0.43
N TRP A 354 -1.92 -21.55 -1.68
CA TRP A 354 -3.29 -21.33 -2.07
C TRP A 354 -3.68 -22.56 -2.88
N SER A 355 -4.80 -23.20 -2.56
CA SER A 355 -5.41 -24.27 -3.35
C SER A 355 -5.74 -23.73 -4.75
N SER A 356 -4.71 -23.56 -5.57
CA SER A 356 -4.74 -22.67 -6.70
C SER A 356 -5.48 -23.35 -7.83
N PRO A 357 -6.51 -22.71 -8.40
CA PRO A 357 -7.12 -23.17 -9.64
C PRO A 357 -6.04 -23.33 -10.72
N PRO A 358 -6.26 -24.13 -11.80
CA PRO A 358 -5.32 -24.20 -12.89
C PRO A 358 -5.16 -22.81 -13.54
N TRP A 359 -4.00 -22.18 -13.33
CA TRP A 359 -3.65 -20.90 -13.93
C TRP A 359 -2.93 -21.11 -15.25
N ARG A 360 -3.40 -20.44 -16.32
CA ARG A 360 -2.75 -20.44 -17.64
C ARG A 360 -1.83 -19.25 -17.78
N LYS A 361 -0.60 -19.51 -18.24
CA LYS A 361 0.35 -18.47 -18.64
C LYS A 361 -0.10 -17.80 -19.94
N VAL A 362 -0.19 -16.48 -19.96
CA VAL A 362 -0.50 -15.68 -21.15
C VAL A 362 0.47 -14.50 -21.30
N ARG A 363 0.48 -13.87 -22.47
CA ARG A 363 1.22 -12.62 -22.70
C ARG A 363 0.33 -11.44 -22.29
N GLY A 364 0.89 -10.50 -21.53
CA GLY A 364 0.18 -9.30 -21.04
C GLY A 364 0.50 -8.01 -21.79
#